data_AF-A0A0P1AYZ8-F1
#
_entry.id   AF-A0A0P1AYZ8-F1
#
_cell.length_a   1.000
_cell.length_b   1.000
_cell.length_c   1.000
_cell.angle_alpha   90.00
_cell.angle_beta   90.00
_cell.angle_gamma   90.00
#
_symmetry.space_group_name_H-M   'P 1'
#
loop_
_entity.id
_entity.type
_entity.pdbx_description
1 polymer ?
#
loop_
_entity_poly.entity_id
_entity_poly.type
_entity_poly.pdbx_seq_one_letter_code
_entity_poly.pdbx_strand_id
1 'polypeptide(L)'
;MYYGFSLPRAHEELHLVWGDKDLFRFAWLKSKSTFHMTERPPGAAGTKHPDYDLFCGVTMVQHDPSGHVIFMHRNTEKLTYSNNRILWTHIQEFKSTSKLKDYYVRGANGGKVFPQFKRCFGKDVHYAKLFTLKPMSAYPFEKLEDDLLRYAASGADVLRLAGYKDVDEKE
;
A
#
# COMPACT_ATOMS: atom_id res chain seq x y z
N MET A 1 -15.33 17.34 -6.63
CA MET A 1 -15.22 16.35 -5.54
C MET A 1 -16.54 16.36 -4.71
N TYR A 2 -17.69 16.12 -5.34
CA TYR A 2 -19.01 16.28 -4.69
C TYR A 2 -19.16 15.30 -3.51
N TYR A 3 -18.83 14.02 -3.70
CA TYR A 3 -18.98 13.00 -2.65
C TYR A 3 -18.04 13.18 -1.45
N GLY A 4 -16.88 13.83 -1.59
CA GLY A 4 -15.94 14.01 -0.47
C GLY A 4 -16.28 15.16 0.50
N PHE A 5 -17.11 16.11 0.08
CA PHE A 5 -17.39 17.33 0.86
C PHE A 5 -18.88 17.63 1.10
N SER A 6 -19.80 16.84 0.52
CA SER A 6 -21.23 17.04 0.72
C SER A 6 -21.76 16.20 1.89
N LEU A 7 -22.66 16.81 2.68
CA LEU A 7 -23.45 16.12 3.69
C LEU A 7 -24.83 15.73 3.10
N PRO A 8 -25.40 14.58 3.51
CA PRO A 8 -24.83 13.57 4.41
C PRO A 8 -23.76 12.70 3.73
N ARG A 9 -22.79 12.20 4.50
CA ARG A 9 -21.70 11.34 4.02
C ARG A 9 -22.14 9.88 3.91
N ALA A 10 -23.22 9.64 3.15
CA ALA A 10 -23.84 8.33 3.01
C ALA A 10 -22.86 7.23 2.56
N HIS A 11 -21.82 7.58 1.78
CA HIS A 11 -20.81 6.64 1.33
C HIS A 11 -19.85 6.19 2.44
N GLU A 12 -19.55 7.05 3.43
CA GLU A 12 -18.79 6.68 4.63
C GLU A 12 -19.67 5.88 5.59
N GLU A 13 -20.89 6.37 5.86
CA GLU A 13 -21.85 5.74 6.79
C GLU A 13 -22.25 4.33 6.37
N LEU A 14 -22.42 4.11 5.06
CA LEU A 14 -22.76 2.80 4.49
C LEU A 14 -21.51 2.00 4.08
N HIS A 15 -20.30 2.50 4.35
CA HIS A 15 -19.03 1.86 3.99
C HIS A 15 -18.92 1.42 2.52
N LEU A 16 -19.40 2.27 1.60
CA LEU A 16 -19.46 1.97 0.17
C LEU A 16 -18.13 2.24 -0.58
N VAL A 17 -17.18 2.90 0.09
CA VAL A 17 -15.94 3.42 -0.51
C VAL A 17 -14.76 3.03 0.36
N TRP A 18 -13.79 2.32 -0.22
CA TRP A 18 -12.54 1.93 0.44
C TRP A 18 -11.35 2.84 0.06
N GLY A 19 -11.60 3.86 -0.77
CA GLY A 19 -10.61 4.88 -1.15
C GLY A 19 -10.97 5.54 -2.49
N ASP A 20 -10.02 6.31 -3.04
CA ASP A 20 -10.22 7.11 -4.25
C ASP A 20 -10.68 6.27 -5.45
N LYS A 21 -10.21 5.01 -5.56
CA LYS A 21 -10.60 4.07 -6.61
C LYS A 21 -12.13 3.90 -6.69
N ASP A 22 -12.81 3.78 -5.55
CA ASP A 22 -14.27 3.66 -5.49
C ASP A 22 -14.98 4.99 -5.77
N LEU A 23 -14.38 6.12 -5.38
CA LEU A 23 -14.91 7.45 -5.72
C LEU A 23 -14.87 7.67 -7.24
N PHE A 24 -13.79 7.28 -7.91
CA PHE A 24 -13.73 7.35 -9.36
C PHE A 24 -14.74 6.40 -10.02
N ARG A 25 -14.91 5.16 -9.50
CA ARG A 25 -15.99 4.25 -9.95
C ARG A 25 -17.36 4.93 -9.91
N PHE A 26 -17.67 5.63 -8.82
CA PHE A 26 -18.93 6.38 -8.72
C PHE A 26 -19.01 7.55 -9.71
N ALA A 27 -17.90 8.25 -9.96
CA ALA A 27 -17.85 9.30 -10.97
C ALA A 27 -18.16 8.74 -12.37
N TRP A 28 -17.52 7.64 -12.78
CA TRP A 28 -17.79 7.00 -14.08
C TRP A 28 -19.22 6.48 -14.21
N LEU A 29 -19.77 5.88 -13.13
CA LEU A 29 -21.17 5.47 -13.10
C LEU A 29 -22.10 6.68 -13.25
N LYS A 30 -21.82 7.79 -12.56
CA LYS A 30 -22.61 9.02 -12.62
C LYS A 30 -22.55 9.66 -14.02
N SER A 31 -21.38 9.65 -14.66
CA SER A 31 -21.19 10.19 -16.01
C SER A 31 -21.61 9.23 -17.13
N LYS A 32 -22.05 8.01 -16.79
CA LYS A 32 -22.34 6.91 -17.74
C LYS A 32 -21.18 6.61 -18.69
N SER A 33 -19.96 6.85 -18.24
CA SER A 33 -18.77 6.58 -19.03
C SER A 33 -18.40 5.10 -18.95
N THR A 34 -17.79 4.56 -20.02
CA THR A 34 -17.24 3.20 -20.01
C THR A 34 -15.99 3.15 -19.15
N PHE A 35 -15.88 2.14 -18.29
CA PHE A 35 -14.70 1.91 -17.44
C PHE A 35 -14.51 0.42 -17.19
N HIS A 36 -13.29 0.04 -16.77
CA HIS A 36 -12.96 -1.29 -16.30
C HIS A 36 -12.37 -1.21 -14.90
N MET A 37 -12.81 -2.09 -14.00
CA MET A 37 -12.27 -2.21 -12.66
C MET A 37 -11.57 -3.55 -12.53
N THR A 38 -10.28 -3.54 -12.16
CA THR A 38 -9.57 -4.76 -11.78
C THR A 38 -10.33 -5.46 -10.66
N GLU A 39 -10.70 -6.73 -10.90
CA GLU A 39 -11.49 -7.56 -9.99
C GLU A 39 -10.71 -7.91 -8.72
N ARG A 40 -9.40 -8.12 -8.84
CA ARG A 40 -8.52 -8.42 -7.70
C ARG A 40 -8.45 -7.20 -6.76
N PRO A 41 -8.77 -7.37 -5.47
CA PRO A 41 -8.61 -6.31 -4.49
C PRO A 41 -7.15 -5.89 -4.32
N PRO A 42 -6.89 -4.68 -3.81
CA PRO A 42 -5.54 -4.29 -3.42
C PRO A 42 -4.90 -5.29 -2.46
N GLY A 43 -3.63 -5.58 -2.68
CA GLY A 43 -2.78 -6.27 -1.72
C GLY A 43 -2.06 -5.30 -0.79
N ALA A 44 -1.15 -5.83 0.02
CA ALA A 44 -0.30 -5.05 0.91
C ALA A 44 1.14 -5.59 0.89
N ALA A 45 2.12 -4.70 0.75
CA ALA A 45 3.54 -5.02 0.93
C ALA A 45 4.00 -4.47 2.28
N GLY A 46 4.88 -5.23 2.96
CA GLY A 46 5.40 -4.82 4.25
C GLY A 46 6.18 -5.94 4.94
N THR A 47 6.19 -5.92 6.26
CA THR A 47 7.05 -6.76 7.08
C THR A 47 6.26 -7.89 7.73
N LYS A 48 6.70 -9.13 7.53
CA LYS A 48 6.29 -10.29 8.35
C LYS A 48 7.17 -10.37 9.60
N HIS A 49 6.57 -10.64 10.75
CA HIS A 49 7.34 -10.95 11.96
C HIS A 49 8.15 -12.25 11.76
N PRO A 50 9.40 -12.34 12.28
CA PRO A 50 10.24 -13.53 12.10
C PRO A 50 9.62 -14.79 12.73
N ASP A 51 9.14 -14.68 13.98
CA ASP A 51 8.73 -15.85 14.77
C ASP A 51 7.22 -16.10 14.82
N TYR A 52 6.40 -15.15 14.38
CA TYR A 52 4.95 -15.21 14.54
C TYR A 52 4.27 -14.96 13.19
N ASP A 53 3.08 -15.54 13.01
CA ASP A 53 2.22 -15.28 11.84
C ASP A 53 1.50 -13.93 11.97
N LEU A 54 2.32 -12.88 12.09
CA LEU A 54 1.94 -11.49 12.19
C LEU A 54 2.52 -10.75 10.99
N PHE A 55 1.69 -9.94 10.35
CA PHE A 55 2.07 -9.14 9.19
C PHE A 55 1.67 -7.68 9.39
N CYS A 56 2.57 -6.78 9.02
CA CYS A 56 2.29 -5.35 8.96
C CYS A 56 2.56 -4.84 7.55
N GLY A 57 1.51 -4.62 6.76
CA GLY A 57 1.61 -3.93 5.49
C GLY A 57 1.71 -2.42 5.68
N VAL A 58 2.56 -1.76 4.91
CA VAL A 58 2.74 -0.28 4.95
C VAL A 58 2.61 0.35 3.57
N THR A 59 2.38 -0.48 2.57
CA THR A 59 2.37 -0.13 1.15
C THR A 59 1.22 -0.86 0.48
N MET A 60 0.39 -0.13 -0.27
CA MET A 60 -0.68 -0.73 -1.06
C MET A 60 -0.09 -1.37 -2.32
N VAL A 61 -0.56 -2.57 -2.67
CA VAL A 61 -0.17 -3.31 -3.88
C VAL A 61 -1.36 -3.36 -4.82
N GLN A 62 -1.14 -3.00 -6.09
CA GLN A 62 -2.18 -2.99 -7.11
C GLN A 62 -1.81 -3.89 -8.28
N HIS A 63 -2.85 -4.39 -8.95
CA HIS A 63 -2.73 -5.45 -9.94
C HIS A 63 -3.28 -5.04 -11.31
N ASP A 64 -2.75 -5.67 -12.35
CA ASP A 64 -3.34 -5.65 -13.68
C ASP A 64 -4.61 -6.51 -13.73
N PRO A 65 -5.37 -6.49 -14.85
CA PRO A 65 -6.54 -7.34 -15.02
C PRO A 65 -6.26 -8.85 -14.97
N SER A 66 -5.01 -9.29 -15.20
CA SER A 66 -4.60 -10.70 -15.07
C SER A 66 -4.28 -11.10 -13.62
N GLY A 67 -4.24 -10.14 -12.71
CA GLY A 67 -3.92 -10.33 -11.30
C GLY A 67 -2.42 -10.26 -10.97
N HIS A 68 -1.57 -9.83 -11.90
CA HIS A 68 -0.15 -9.60 -11.63
C HIS A 68 0.06 -8.24 -10.96
N VAL A 69 1.02 -8.19 -10.04
CA VAL A 69 1.42 -6.93 -9.39
C VAL A 69 2.04 -5.99 -10.43
N ILE A 70 1.51 -4.76 -10.52
CA ILE A 70 2.01 -3.72 -11.43
C ILE A 70 2.40 -2.43 -10.73
N PHE A 71 1.89 -2.19 -9.53
CA PHE A 71 2.15 -0.94 -8.81
C PHE A 71 2.19 -1.15 -7.31
N MET A 72 3.12 -0.47 -6.65
CA MET A 72 3.24 -0.41 -5.20
C MET A 72 3.34 1.04 -4.76
N HIS A 73 2.53 1.41 -3.78
CA HIS A 73 2.49 2.77 -3.25
C HIS A 73 2.86 2.77 -1.78
N ARG A 74 3.93 3.47 -1.38
CA ARG A 74 4.24 3.68 0.05
C ARG A 74 3.18 4.61 0.65
N ASN A 75 2.22 4.06 1.39
CA ASN A 75 1.11 4.82 1.98
C ASN A 75 1.51 5.42 3.33
N THR A 76 1.82 4.55 4.30
CA THR A 76 2.02 4.94 5.70
C THR A 76 3.45 5.33 5.99
N GLU A 77 4.40 4.58 5.43
CA GLU A 77 5.83 4.80 5.62
C GLU A 77 6.42 5.40 4.35
N LYS A 78 6.31 6.73 4.21
CA LYS A 78 6.86 7.46 3.06
C LYS A 78 8.39 7.46 3.09
N LEU A 79 9.01 7.39 1.91
CA LEU A 79 10.45 7.57 1.76
C LEU A 79 10.81 9.01 2.10
N THR A 80 11.70 9.17 3.07
CA THR A 80 12.29 10.46 3.47
C THR A 80 13.77 10.25 3.73
N TYR A 81 14.54 11.33 3.94
CA TYR A 81 15.94 11.22 4.35
C TYR A 81 16.10 10.38 5.65
N SER A 82 15.21 10.59 6.61
CA SER A 82 15.18 9.86 7.88
C SER A 82 14.51 8.47 7.81
N ASN A 83 13.84 8.14 6.70
CA ASN A 83 13.14 6.87 6.50
C ASN A 83 13.53 6.22 5.18
N ASN A 84 14.79 5.80 5.10
CA ASN A 84 15.42 5.16 3.94
C ASN A 84 15.70 3.66 4.18
N ARG A 85 14.92 3.01 5.05
CA ARG A 85 15.07 1.58 5.34
C ARG A 85 14.25 0.71 4.38
N ILE A 86 14.66 -0.55 4.27
CA ILE A 86 13.89 -1.64 3.66
C ILE A 86 12.68 -1.95 4.55
N LEU A 87 11.50 -2.06 3.95
CA LEU A 87 10.22 -2.30 4.60
C LEU A 87 9.53 -3.55 4.06
N TRP A 88 9.75 -3.85 2.79
CA TRP A 88 9.05 -4.90 2.06
C TRP A 88 9.82 -6.20 2.19
N THR A 89 9.39 -7.05 3.12
CA THR A 89 9.89 -8.44 3.19
C THR A 89 8.92 -9.40 2.52
N HIS A 90 7.61 -9.08 2.54
CA HIS A 90 6.55 -9.92 2.01
C HIS A 90 5.45 -9.09 1.34
N ILE A 91 4.74 -9.74 0.41
CA ILE A 91 3.53 -9.24 -0.21
C ILE A 91 2.37 -10.15 0.20
N GLN A 92 1.36 -9.53 0.80
CA GLN A 92 0.07 -10.11 1.12
C GLN A 92 -0.93 -9.83 -0.01
N GLU A 93 -1.57 -10.87 -0.52
CA GLU A 93 -2.56 -10.74 -1.59
C GLU A 93 -3.80 -11.57 -1.30
N PHE A 94 -4.96 -11.06 -1.70
CA PHE A 94 -6.20 -11.81 -1.59
C PHE A 94 -6.19 -13.00 -2.57
N LYS A 95 -6.59 -14.18 -2.09
CA LYS A 95 -6.62 -15.38 -2.93
C LYS A 95 -7.69 -15.23 -4.02
N SER A 96 -7.35 -15.60 -5.25
CA SER A 96 -8.32 -15.64 -6.36
C SER A 96 -9.47 -16.62 -6.11
N THR A 97 -9.27 -17.62 -5.25
CA THR A 97 -10.29 -18.59 -4.83
C THR A 97 -11.23 -18.06 -3.74
N SER A 98 -10.94 -16.91 -3.12
CA SER A 98 -11.77 -16.32 -2.08
C SER A 98 -12.86 -15.43 -2.68
N LYS A 99 -14.03 -15.38 -2.05
CA LYS A 99 -15.13 -14.54 -2.52
C LYS A 99 -14.87 -13.10 -2.14
N LEU A 100 -15.05 -12.16 -3.07
CA LEU A 100 -14.80 -10.73 -2.85
C LEU A 100 -15.51 -10.16 -1.61
N LYS A 101 -16.72 -10.63 -1.30
CA LYS A 101 -17.47 -10.23 -0.10
C LYS A 101 -16.77 -10.54 1.23
N ASP A 102 -15.83 -11.50 1.21
CA ASP A 102 -15.05 -11.91 2.39
C ASP A 102 -13.74 -11.11 2.49
N TYR A 103 -13.43 -10.24 1.51
CA TYR A 103 -12.28 -9.37 1.55
C TYR A 103 -12.44 -8.37 2.70
N TYR A 104 -11.54 -8.46 3.68
CA TYR A 104 -11.50 -7.58 4.83
C TYR A 104 -10.07 -7.27 5.23
N VAL A 105 -9.73 -5.99 5.18
CA VAL A 105 -8.46 -5.43 5.65
C VAL A 105 -8.76 -4.28 6.60
N ARG A 106 -7.82 -3.99 7.52
CA ARG A 106 -7.99 -2.91 8.49
C ARG A 106 -6.72 -2.12 8.67
N GLY A 107 -6.88 -0.87 9.09
CA GLY A 107 -5.79 -0.11 9.69
C GLY A 107 -5.63 -0.52 11.15
N ALA A 108 -4.45 -1.02 11.54
CA ALA A 108 -4.13 -1.36 12.93
C ALA A 108 -2.85 -0.64 13.37
N ASN A 109 -2.68 -0.39 14.68
CA ASN A 109 -1.39 0.09 15.18
C ASN A 109 -0.38 -1.06 15.20
N GLY A 110 0.90 -0.79 14.90
CA GLY A 110 1.96 -1.81 14.95
C GLY A 110 2.20 -2.37 16.36
N GLY A 111 1.85 -1.60 17.39
CA GLY A 111 1.88 -2.03 18.78
C GLY A 111 3.29 -2.43 19.24
N LYS A 112 3.38 -3.43 20.13
CA LYS A 112 4.66 -3.93 20.63
C LYS A 112 5.43 -4.79 19.61
N VAL A 113 4.72 -5.33 18.62
CA VAL A 113 5.28 -6.29 17.64
C VAL A 113 5.97 -5.55 16.50
N PHE A 114 5.40 -4.43 16.08
CA PHE A 114 5.98 -3.55 15.07
C PHE A 114 6.05 -2.11 15.59
N PRO A 115 6.86 -1.84 16.63
CA PRO A 115 6.91 -0.52 17.27
C PRO A 115 7.35 0.60 16.33
N GLN A 116 8.08 0.26 15.26
CA GLN A 116 8.51 1.17 14.22
C GLN A 116 7.37 1.63 13.28
N PHE A 117 6.23 0.94 13.26
CA PHE A 117 5.12 1.24 12.38
C PHE A 117 3.95 1.83 13.16
N LYS A 118 3.68 3.12 12.94
CA LYS A 118 2.53 3.79 13.53
C LYS A 118 1.21 3.15 13.09
N ARG A 119 1.14 2.71 11.83
CA ARG A 119 -0.04 2.07 11.27
C ARG A 119 0.34 0.97 10.29
N CYS A 120 -0.35 -0.15 10.41
CA CYS A 120 -0.31 -1.31 9.53
C CYS A 120 -1.60 -1.36 8.72
N PHE A 121 -1.51 -1.87 7.50
CA PHE A 121 -2.59 -2.10 6.57
C PHE A 121 -2.55 -3.56 6.09
N GLY A 122 -3.71 -4.09 5.73
CA GLY A 122 -3.89 -5.49 5.34
C GLY A 122 -4.54 -6.30 6.45
N LYS A 123 -4.29 -7.61 6.43
CA LYS A 123 -4.74 -8.57 7.42
C LYS A 123 -3.55 -8.98 8.29
N ASP A 124 -3.56 -8.53 9.54
CA ASP A 124 -2.46 -8.66 10.50
C ASP A 124 -2.27 -10.09 11.00
N VAL A 125 -3.37 -10.77 11.32
CA VAL A 125 -3.38 -12.13 11.89
C VAL A 125 -4.36 -13.04 11.16
N HIS A 126 -4.16 -14.35 11.28
CA HIS A 126 -5.03 -15.37 10.67
C HIS A 126 -5.32 -15.13 9.18
N TYR A 127 -4.37 -14.50 8.48
CA TYR A 127 -4.53 -14.10 7.08
C TYR A 127 -4.59 -15.31 6.15
N ALA A 128 -3.98 -16.43 6.53
CA ALA A 128 -3.79 -17.62 5.69
C ALA A 128 -5.09 -18.21 5.11
N LYS A 129 -6.25 -17.96 5.72
CA LYS A 129 -7.55 -18.41 5.18
C LYS A 129 -7.83 -17.75 3.83
N LEU A 130 -7.75 -16.42 3.78
CA LEU A 130 -8.23 -15.59 2.68
C LEU A 130 -7.11 -14.95 1.85
N PHE A 131 -5.90 -14.90 2.39
CA PHE A 131 -4.76 -14.23 1.79
C PHE A 131 -3.58 -15.19 1.64
N THR A 132 -2.77 -14.96 0.61
CA THR A 132 -1.40 -15.48 0.52
C THR A 132 -0.45 -14.44 1.08
N LEU A 133 0.63 -14.90 1.72
CA LEU A 133 1.75 -14.05 2.10
C LEU A 133 3.01 -14.67 1.49
N LYS A 134 3.61 -13.99 0.52
CA LYS A 134 4.80 -14.49 -0.19
C LYS A 134 5.98 -13.57 0.07
N PRO A 135 7.21 -14.09 0.27
CA PRO A 135 8.40 -13.25 0.38
C PRO A 135 8.64 -12.47 -0.91
N MET A 136 9.36 -11.36 -0.83
CA MET A 136 9.73 -10.56 -2.02
C MET A 136 10.48 -11.40 -3.07
N SER A 137 11.28 -12.38 -2.65
CA SER A 137 12.00 -13.31 -3.54
C SER A 137 11.11 -14.21 -4.40
N ALA A 138 9.81 -14.27 -4.12
CA ALA A 138 8.85 -14.97 -4.97
C ALA A 138 8.44 -14.15 -6.22
N TYR A 139 8.94 -12.93 -6.38
CA TYR A 139 8.56 -12.01 -7.45
C TYR A 139 9.77 -11.59 -8.29
N PRO A 140 9.60 -11.30 -9.59
CA PRO A 140 10.70 -10.91 -10.48
C PRO A 140 11.32 -9.55 -10.12
N PHE A 141 10.66 -8.77 -9.26
CA PHE A 141 11.08 -7.45 -8.78
C PHE A 141 11.58 -7.50 -7.33
N GLU A 142 12.13 -8.63 -6.86
CA GLU A 142 12.54 -8.82 -5.46
C GLU A 142 13.45 -7.70 -4.92
N LYS A 143 14.29 -7.10 -5.78
CA LYS A 143 15.25 -6.02 -5.43
C LYS A 143 14.70 -4.61 -5.62
N LEU A 144 13.40 -4.46 -5.90
CA LEU A 144 12.80 -3.17 -6.23
C LEU A 144 13.05 -2.11 -5.14
N GLU A 145 12.91 -2.48 -3.87
CA GLU A 145 13.10 -1.53 -2.78
C GLU A 145 14.58 -1.14 -2.62
N ASP A 146 15.50 -2.10 -2.70
CA ASP A 146 16.94 -1.85 -2.69
C ASP A 146 17.35 -0.89 -3.81
N ASP A 147 16.85 -1.13 -5.02
CA ASP A 147 17.14 -0.29 -6.18
C ASP A 147 16.56 1.12 -5.99
N LEU A 148 15.33 1.26 -5.47
CA LEU A 148 14.71 2.55 -5.17
C LEU A 148 15.53 3.35 -4.14
N LEU A 149 15.98 2.70 -3.06
CA LEU A 149 16.79 3.34 -2.02
C LEU A 149 18.16 3.75 -2.57
N ARG A 150 18.79 2.89 -3.38
CA ARG A 150 20.05 3.19 -4.06
C ARG A 150 19.91 4.41 -4.97
N TYR A 151 18.88 4.45 -5.82
CA TYR A 151 18.66 5.59 -6.72
C TYR A 151 18.32 6.87 -5.96
N ALA A 152 17.56 6.79 -4.87
CA ALA A 152 17.28 7.95 -4.02
C ALA A 152 18.56 8.52 -3.39
N ALA A 153 19.45 7.65 -2.89
CA ALA A 153 20.74 8.06 -2.35
C ALA A 153 21.64 8.69 -3.43
N SER A 154 21.75 8.07 -4.61
CA SER A 154 22.51 8.62 -5.74
C SER A 154 21.96 9.98 -6.19
N GLY A 155 20.64 10.15 -6.23
CA GLY A 155 20.00 11.43 -6.54
C GLY A 155 20.33 12.52 -5.52
N ALA A 156 20.31 12.20 -4.23
CA ALA A 156 20.70 13.12 -3.18
C ALA A 156 22.17 13.55 -3.31
N ASP A 157 23.07 12.63 -3.66
CA ASP A 157 24.49 12.95 -3.91
C ASP A 157 24.69 13.89 -5.10
N VAL A 158 23.93 13.71 -6.19
CA VAL A 158 23.98 14.63 -7.34
C VAL A 158 23.60 16.05 -6.92
N LEU A 159 22.52 16.20 -6.14
CA LEU A 159 22.07 17.51 -5.66
C LEU A 159 23.12 18.16 -4.74
N ARG A 160 23.70 17.36 -3.82
CA ARG A 160 24.77 17.81 -2.92
C ARG A 160 26.00 18.29 -3.68
N LEU A 161 26.46 17.53 -4.68
CA LEU A 161 27.62 17.90 -5.51
C LEU A 161 27.34 19.12 -6.40
N ALA A 162 26.09 19.33 -6.81
CA ALA A 162 25.64 20.52 -7.53
C ALA A 162 25.53 21.78 -6.63
N GLY A 163 25.79 21.66 -5.33
CA GLY A 163 25.69 22.77 -4.37
C GLY A 163 24.26 23.17 -4.03
N TYR A 164 23.28 22.30 -4.30
CA TYR A 164 21.90 22.53 -3.89
C TYR A 164 21.83 22.52 -2.35
N LYS A 165 21.27 23.58 -1.77
CA LYS A 165 20.99 23.67 -0.34
C LYS A 165 19.51 23.47 -0.11
N ASP A 166 19.16 22.55 0.78
CA ASP A 166 17.76 22.29 1.10
C ASP A 166 17.17 23.52 1.79
N VAL A 167 16.00 23.97 1.34
CA VAL A 167 15.38 25.23 1.81
C VAL A 167 14.80 25.07 3.23
N ASP A 168 14.68 23.83 3.71
CA ASP A 168 14.12 23.47 5.02
C ASP A 168 15.18 23.29 6.13
N GLU A 169 16.48 23.54 5.88
CA GLU A 169 17.44 23.82 6.95
C GLU A 169 17.24 25.26 7.47
N LYS A 170 16.10 25.52 8.11
CA LYS A 170 15.98 26.66 9.02
C LYS A 170 16.44 26.21 10.41
N GLU A 171 17.41 26.96 10.94
CA GLU A 171 17.96 26.95 12.31
C GLU A 171 16.97 26.56 13.41
#